data_AF-A0A2X3ISP2-F1
#
_entry.id   AF-A0A2X3ISP2-F1
#
_cell.length_a   1.000
_cell.length_b   1.000
_cell.length_c   1.000
_cell.angle_alpha   90.00
_cell.angle_beta   90.00
_cell.angle_gamma   90.00
#
_symmetry.space_group_name_H-M   'P 1'
#
loop_
_entity.id
_entity.type
_entity.pdbx_description
1 polymer ?
#
loop_
_entity_poly.entity_id
_entity_poly.type
_entity_poly.pdbx_seq_one_letter_code
_entity_poly.pdbx_strand_id
1 'polypeptide(L)'
;MNHFILSDSRKCIGCQACEVACVMAHNEEQHVLTPQRFLPRITVIKAEGQRNAITCRHCEDAPCVRSCPNDAIAQSGDSVQVRQEKCIGCKSCMVACPFG
;
A
#
# COMPACT_ATOMS: atom_id res chain seq x y z
N MET A 1 -7.57 -8.46 -16.14
CA MET A 1 -7.03 -9.82 -15.93
C MET A 1 -6.34 -9.68 -14.59
N ASN A 2 -6.85 -10.29 -13.53
CA ASN A 2 -6.47 -9.86 -12.18
C ASN A 2 -4.96 -10.00 -11.94
N HIS A 3 -4.32 -8.90 -11.57
CA HIS A 3 -2.90 -8.85 -11.25
C HIS A 3 -2.71 -9.13 -9.75
N PHE A 4 -1.80 -10.03 -9.41
CA PHE A 4 -1.50 -10.39 -8.03
C PHE A 4 -0.02 -10.23 -7.73
N ILE A 5 0.28 -9.65 -6.57
CA ILE A 5 1.63 -9.56 -6.02
C ILE A 5 1.69 -10.52 -4.83
N LEU A 6 2.67 -11.42 -4.84
CA LEU A 6 2.92 -12.38 -3.77
C LEU A 6 4.31 -12.16 -3.18
N SER A 7 4.37 -11.95 -1.86
CA SER A 7 5.62 -11.90 -1.12
C SER A 7 5.87 -13.24 -0.40
N ASP A 8 6.98 -13.91 -0.71
CA ASP A 8 7.41 -15.14 -0.03
C ASP A 8 8.27 -14.80 1.20
N SER A 9 7.68 -14.94 2.39
CA SER A 9 8.34 -14.63 3.67
C SER A 9 9.59 -15.48 3.93
N ARG A 10 9.71 -16.66 3.32
CA ARG A 10 10.91 -17.53 3.45
C ARG A 10 12.11 -16.98 2.69
N LYS A 11 11.87 -16.14 1.68
CA LYS A 11 12.91 -15.51 0.86
C LYS A 11 13.16 -14.06 1.23
N CYS A 12 12.23 -13.43 1.94
CA CYS A 12 12.36 -12.05 2.35
C CYS A 12 13.49 -11.90 3.39
N ILE A 13 14.54 -11.15 3.04
CA ILE A 13 15.63 -10.83 3.96
C ILE A 13 15.40 -9.53 4.75
N GLY A 14 14.31 -8.79 4.45
CA GLY A 14 13.96 -7.55 5.15
C GLY A 14 14.88 -6.36 4.81
N CYS A 15 15.43 -6.30 3.60
CA CYS A 15 16.36 -5.27 3.16
C CYS A 15 15.72 -3.90 2.85
N GLN A 16 14.39 -3.80 2.80
CA GLN A 16 13.65 -2.56 2.52
C GLN A 16 13.86 -1.96 1.12
N ALA A 17 14.52 -2.68 0.21
CA ALA A 17 14.69 -2.24 -1.18
C ALA A 17 13.35 -1.98 -1.89
N CYS A 18 12.30 -2.76 -1.58
CA CYS A 18 10.95 -2.53 -2.12
C CYS A 18 10.30 -1.24 -1.62
N GLU A 19 10.60 -0.78 -0.40
CA GLU A 19 10.12 0.50 0.12
C GLU A 19 10.78 1.65 -0.63
N VAL A 20 12.12 1.59 -0.79
CA VAL A 20 12.89 2.58 -1.55
C VAL A 20 12.40 2.67 -2.99
N ALA A 21 12.25 1.52 -3.66
CA ALA A 21 11.74 1.47 -5.03
C ALA A 21 10.31 2.05 -5.13
N CYS A 22 9.45 1.76 -4.16
CA CYS A 22 8.09 2.32 -4.13
C CYS A 22 8.11 3.85 -3.98
N VAL A 23 8.96 4.39 -3.10
CA VAL A 23 9.12 5.85 -2.95
C VAL A 23 9.63 6.46 -4.25
N MET A 24 10.66 5.90 -4.87
CA MET A 24 11.22 6.41 -6.14
C MET A 24 10.19 6.41 -7.27
N ALA A 25 9.44 5.31 -7.44
CA ALA A 25 8.40 5.19 -8.46
C ALA A 25 7.26 6.23 -8.29
N HIS A 26 7.03 6.70 -7.06
CA HIS A 26 6.06 7.75 -6.75
C HIS A 26 6.66 9.17 -6.66
N ASN A 27 7.95 9.32 -6.98
CA ASN A 27 8.68 10.59 -7.00
C ASN A 27 9.53 10.70 -8.27
N GLU A 28 8.97 10.38 -9.44
CA GLU A 28 9.63 10.54 -10.75
C GLU A 28 10.99 9.82 -10.88
N GLU A 29 11.11 8.63 -10.27
CA GLU A 29 12.35 7.85 -10.18
C GLU A 29 13.49 8.56 -9.43
N GLN A 30 13.17 9.59 -8.65
CA GLN A 30 14.15 10.33 -7.84
C GLN A 30 14.24 9.78 -6.43
N HIS A 31 15.47 9.72 -5.92
CA HIS A 31 15.70 9.37 -4.53
C HIS A 31 15.29 10.53 -3.61
N VAL A 32 14.50 10.21 -2.58
CA VAL A 32 14.07 11.17 -1.58
C VAL A 32 15.09 11.26 -0.45
N LEU A 33 15.60 12.47 -0.21
CA LEU A 33 16.65 12.73 0.79
C LEU A 33 16.10 13.15 2.17
N THR A 34 14.79 13.38 2.30
CA THR A 34 14.18 13.82 3.56
C THR A 34 13.22 12.77 4.12
N PRO A 35 13.27 12.49 5.44
CA PRO A 35 12.39 11.49 6.04
C PRO A 35 10.90 11.75 5.82
N GLN A 36 10.48 13.02 5.79
CA GLN A 36 9.07 13.41 5.64
C GLN A 36 8.49 13.06 4.27
N ARG A 37 9.35 12.89 3.26
CA ARG A 37 8.95 12.51 1.91
C ARG A 37 9.15 11.01 1.64
N PHE A 38 9.79 10.28 2.56
CA PHE A 38 9.95 8.83 2.46
C PHE A 38 8.66 8.16 2.92
N LEU A 39 7.65 8.15 2.03
CA LEU A 39 6.30 7.64 2.27
C LEU A 39 6.02 6.42 1.38
N PRO A 40 6.62 5.25 1.67
CA PRO A 40 6.40 4.05 0.88
C PRO A 40 4.96 3.54 1.04
N ARG A 41 4.39 2.98 -0.04
CA ARG A 41 3.10 2.28 -0.04
C ARG A 41 3.25 0.76 0.16
N ILE A 42 4.49 0.32 0.40
CA ILE A 42 4.89 -1.04 0.75
C ILE A 42 5.55 -0.93 2.12
N THR A 43 5.26 -1.86 3.03
CA THR A 43 5.85 -1.88 4.37
C THR A 43 6.51 -3.22 4.63
N VAL A 44 7.80 -3.20 4.94
CA VAL A 44 8.54 -4.37 5.39
C VAL A 44 8.34 -4.52 6.90
N ILE A 45 7.69 -5.62 7.27
CA ILE A 45 7.54 -6.02 8.66
C ILE A 45 8.64 -7.02 9.04
N LYS A 46 9.14 -6.88 10.27
CA LYS A 46 10.11 -7.79 10.90
C LYS A 46 9.56 -8.17 12.26
N ALA A 47 9.08 -9.41 12.41
CA ALA A 47 8.46 -9.89 13.65
C ALA A 47 8.85 -11.35 13.88
N GLU A 48 9.23 -11.70 15.10
CA GLU A 48 9.48 -13.09 15.54
C GLU A 48 10.39 -13.89 14.57
N GLY A 49 11.47 -13.26 14.09
CA GLY A 49 12.40 -13.87 13.14
C GLY A 49 11.92 -13.90 11.69
N GLN A 50 10.63 -13.67 11.43
CA GLN A 50 10.05 -13.57 10.09
C GLN A 50 10.22 -12.16 9.53
N ARG A 51 10.37 -12.08 8.21
CA ARG A 51 10.36 -10.83 7.46
C ARG A 51 9.35 -10.96 6.32
N ASN A 52 8.60 -9.90 6.05
CA ASN A 52 7.67 -9.90 4.93
C ASN A 52 7.46 -8.48 4.40
N ALA A 53 7.11 -8.35 3.13
CA ALA A 53 6.63 -7.10 2.55
C ALA A 53 5.10 -7.14 2.48
N ILE A 54 4.46 -6.15 3.11
CA ILE A 54 3.02 -5.94 3.09
C ILE A 54 2.72 -4.86 2.07
N THR A 55 1.75 -5.12 1.19
CA THR A 55 1.30 -4.20 0.16
C THR A 55 -0.23 -4.12 0.19
N CYS A 56 -0.80 -3.07 -0.41
CA CYS A 56 -2.21 -3.13 -0.81
C CYS A 56 -2.43 -4.38 -1.66
N ARG A 57 -3.50 -5.13 -1.36
CA ARG A 57 -3.83 -6.36 -2.09
C ARG A 57 -4.75 -6.13 -3.29
N HIS A 58 -5.20 -4.89 -3.50
CA HIS A 58 -6.17 -4.52 -4.54
C HIS A 58 -7.35 -5.51 -4.62
N CYS A 59 -7.94 -5.82 -3.46
CA CYS A 59 -8.97 -6.84 -3.32
C CYS A 59 -10.15 -6.61 -4.28
N GLU A 60 -10.74 -7.68 -4.80
CA GLU A 60 -11.92 -7.63 -5.67
C GLU A 60 -13.15 -7.04 -4.94
N ASP A 61 -13.44 -7.53 -3.73
CA ASP A 61 -14.55 -7.04 -2.89
C ASP A 61 -14.26 -5.71 -2.14
N ALA A 62 -13.02 -5.20 -2.26
CA ALA A 62 -12.46 -3.99 -1.65
C ALA A 62 -13.33 -3.34 -0.53
N PRO A 63 -13.31 -3.85 0.72
CA PRO A 63 -14.12 -3.28 1.80
C PRO A 63 -13.79 -1.81 2.07
N CYS A 64 -12.54 -1.39 1.82
CA CYS A 64 -12.12 0.01 1.89
C CYS A 64 -12.89 0.91 0.92
N VAL A 65 -13.21 0.45 -0.30
CA VAL A 65 -14.03 1.19 -1.28
C VAL A 65 -15.45 1.36 -0.73
N ARG A 66 -16.10 0.27 -0.30
CA ARG A 66 -17.48 0.30 0.23
C ARG A 66 -17.63 1.14 1.50
N SER A 67 -16.58 1.24 2.31
CA SER A 67 -16.59 2.00 3.57
C SER A 67 -16.35 3.50 3.42
N CYS A 68 -15.91 3.98 2.24
CA CYS A 68 -15.54 5.37 2.07
C CYS A 68 -16.78 6.25 1.85
N PRO A 69 -17.12 7.19 2.75
CA PRO A 69 -18.35 7.98 2.63
C PRO A 69 -18.27 9.11 1.61
N ASN A 70 -17.10 9.36 1.01
CA ASN A 70 -16.87 10.47 0.07
C ASN A 70 -16.29 10.02 -1.27
N ASP A 71 -16.41 8.73 -1.59
CA ASP A 71 -15.91 8.12 -2.84
C ASP A 71 -14.44 8.47 -3.16
N ALA A 72 -13.64 8.58 -2.10
CA ALA A 72 -12.20 8.87 -2.21
C ALA A 72 -11.39 7.62 -2.58
N ILE A 73 -12.00 6.44 -2.55
CA ILE A 73 -11.36 5.17 -2.93
C ILE A 73 -12.25 4.51 -3.98
N ALA A 74 -11.67 4.08 -5.09
CA ALA A 74 -12.40 3.44 -6.18
C ALA A 74 -11.59 2.32 -6.82
N GLN A 75 -12.28 1.35 -7.41
CA GLN A 75 -11.66 0.38 -8.31
C GLN A 75 -11.44 1.02 -9.68
N SER A 76 -10.25 0.85 -10.24
CA SER A 76 -9.82 1.37 -11.54
C SER A 76 -9.04 0.25 -12.24
N GLY A 77 -9.70 -0.43 -13.19
CA GLY A 77 -9.19 -1.66 -13.77
C GLY A 77 -8.95 -2.73 -12.70
N ASP A 78 -7.79 -3.38 -12.74
CA ASP A 78 -7.40 -4.42 -11.79
C ASP A 78 -6.80 -3.84 -10.47
N SER A 79 -7.06 -2.55 -10.15
CA SER A 79 -6.44 -1.87 -9.00
C SER A 79 -7.43 -1.04 -8.17
N VAL A 80 -7.28 -1.08 -6.85
CA VAL A 80 -7.90 -0.12 -5.92
C VAL A 80 -7.03 1.15 -5.83
N GLN A 81 -7.62 2.32 -6.08
CA GLN A 81 -6.94 3.62 -6.13
C GLN A 81 -7.55 4.63 -5.15
N VAL A 82 -6.71 5.50 -4.59
CA VAL A 82 -7.11 6.56 -3.66
C VAL A 82 -6.98 7.93 -4.34
N ARG A 83 -8.05 8.72 -4.30
CA ARG A 83 -8.13 10.12 -4.70
C ARG A 83 -7.97 11.00 -3.47
N GLN A 84 -6.73 11.41 -3.20
CA GLN A 84 -6.37 12.10 -1.96
C GLN A 84 -7.16 13.39 -1.76
N GLU A 85 -7.47 14.09 -2.85
CA GLU A 85 -8.24 15.33 -2.90
C GLU A 85 -9.70 15.18 -2.40
N LYS A 86 -10.24 13.96 -2.41
CA LYS A 86 -11.57 13.65 -1.84
C LYS A 86 -11.49 13.12 -0.41
N CYS A 87 -10.32 12.83 0.13
CA CYS A 87 -10.22 12.23 1.46
C CYS A 87 -10.51 13.26 2.55
N ILE A 88 -11.49 12.99 3.42
CA ILE A 88 -11.84 13.84 4.57
C ILE A 88 -11.20 13.37 5.89
N GLY A 89 -10.31 12.37 5.85
CA GLY A 89 -9.60 11.91 7.05
C GLY A 89 -10.44 11.16 8.09
N CYS A 90 -11.61 10.63 7.71
CA CYS A 90 -12.52 9.92 8.64
C CYS A 90 -12.02 8.54 9.10
N LYS A 91 -11.00 7.96 8.44
CA LYS A 91 -10.36 6.67 8.76
C LYS A 91 -11.24 5.42 8.65
N SER A 92 -12.47 5.51 8.13
CA SER A 92 -13.35 4.34 7.94
C SER A 92 -12.68 3.22 7.12
N CYS A 93 -11.94 3.58 6.07
CA CYS A 93 -11.22 2.62 5.24
C CYS A 93 -10.12 1.85 5.98
N MET A 94 -9.46 2.47 6.97
CA MET A 94 -8.42 1.80 7.77
C MET A 94 -9.03 0.74 8.69
N VAL A 95 -10.23 1.00 9.22
CA VAL A 95 -10.95 0.02 10.05
C VAL A 95 -11.52 -1.11 9.20
N ALA A 96 -11.97 -0.81 7.98
CA ALA A 96 -12.55 -1.79 7.07
C ALA A 96 -11.50 -2.69 6.40
N CYS A 97 -10.25 -2.26 6.29
CA CYS A 97 -9.19 -3.03 5.63
C CYS A 97 -8.66 -4.13 6.57
N PRO A 98 -8.73 -5.41 6.19
CA PRO A 98 -8.20 -6.50 7.02
C PRO A 98 -6.67 -6.56 7.05
N PHE A 99 -5.98 -5.73 6.25
CA PHE A 99 -4.52 -5.71 6.13
C PHE A 99 -3.88 -4.43 6.67
N GLY A 100 -4.67 -3.43 7.06
CA GLY A 100 -4.22 -2.08 7.38
C GLY A 100 -4.33 -1.14 6.19
#